data_AF-A0ABD0Q932-F1
#
_entry.id   AF-A0ABD0Q932-F1
#
_cell.length_a   1.000
_cell.length_b   1.000
_cell.length_c   1.000
_cell.angle_alpha   90.00
_cell.angle_beta   90.00
_cell.angle_gamma   90.00
#
_symmetry.space_group_name_H-M   'P 1'
#
loop_
_entity.id
_entity.type
_entity.pdbx_description
1 polymer ?
#
loop_
_entity_poly.entity_id
_entity_poly.type
_entity_poly.pdbx_seq_one_letter_code
_entity_poly.pdbx_strand_id
1 'polypeptide(L)'
;MGAILTLVEPVVVLNKLGTSFFEMALTQTIYNQSLKTTEGDSDGAQALSSRFLLIQSVLSSVAAMLSIIPLSRMADRYGPKVFLVASQMGSVLGMFMLVIFMYCEVPLELLYLGSLLHGLSGGGPMFWAGVAALASLSSEQGKRTLKLNIVDFCFGVAGVVGGLLSGYLYQMGPSILLLTAIMVSIVALLYSVFALTDSISSLSESEPLLTESESGKTMDRVSVGMLMTAMVLFMLGMVGAENVLQLFVLKPPLSWDSVWAGYGRAATSAMYLSSFLGVLCLFNVLGDTALTLLGIVSNCTGMAIMAFAIESWVYFL
;
A
#
# COMPACT_ATOMS: atom_id res chain seq x y z
N MET A 1 28.81 8.92 3.97
CA MET A 1 28.04 7.73 4.41
C MET A 1 26.88 8.06 5.36
N GLY A 2 26.91 9.19 6.09
CA GLY A 2 25.82 9.59 7.01
C GLY A 2 24.54 10.18 6.37
N ALA A 3 24.55 10.54 5.08
CA ALA A 3 23.39 11.17 4.42
C ALA A 3 22.34 10.18 3.88
N ILE A 4 22.68 8.89 3.75
CA ILE A 4 21.74 7.86 3.25
C ILE A 4 20.80 7.39 4.37
N LEU A 5 21.26 7.42 5.63
CA LEU A 5 20.54 6.93 6.80
C LEU A 5 19.38 7.85 7.25
N THR A 6 19.29 9.06 6.69
CA THR A 6 18.20 10.02 7.00
C THR A 6 17.09 10.03 5.96
N LEU A 7 17.21 9.23 4.89
CA LEU A 7 16.26 9.16 3.80
C LEU A 7 15.10 8.21 4.12
N VAL A 8 13.90 8.59 3.70
CA VAL A 8 12.65 7.82 3.87
C VAL A 8 12.50 6.78 2.76
N GLU A 9 13.13 7.02 1.62
CA GLU A 9 13.06 6.20 0.42
C GLU A 9 13.47 4.74 0.64
N PRO A 10 14.57 4.42 1.36
CA PRO A 10 14.93 3.03 1.65
C PRO A 10 13.87 2.27 2.46
N VAL A 11 13.20 2.95 3.40
CA VAL A 11 12.08 2.35 4.17
C VAL A 11 10.94 2.01 3.25
N VAL A 12 10.57 2.92 2.35
CA VAL A 12 9.46 2.74 1.41
C VAL A 12 9.73 1.56 0.48
N VAL A 13 10.96 1.46 -0.04
CA VAL A 13 11.38 0.34 -0.91
C VAL A 13 11.33 -0.99 -0.17
N LEU A 14 11.98 -1.09 0.99
CA LEU A 14 12.02 -2.34 1.76
C LEU A 14 10.63 -2.76 2.23
N ASN A 15 9.83 -1.81 2.74
CA ASN A 15 8.47 -2.07 3.17
C ASN A 15 7.62 -2.60 2.02
N LYS A 16 7.64 -1.93 0.86
CA LYS A 16 6.85 -2.36 -0.30
C LYS A 16 7.29 -3.72 -0.83
N LEU A 17 8.59 -4.03 -0.84
CA LEU A 17 9.06 -5.38 -1.21
C LEU A 17 8.49 -6.44 -0.26
N GLY A 18 8.63 -6.23 1.06
CA GLY A 18 8.13 -7.14 2.09
C GLY A 18 6.61 -7.35 2.00
N THR A 19 5.83 -6.27 1.87
CA THR A 19 4.37 -6.38 1.75
C THR A 19 3.95 -7.00 0.44
N SER A 20 4.63 -6.75 -0.68
CA SER A 20 4.30 -7.38 -1.97
C SER A 20 4.49 -8.90 -1.91
N PHE A 21 5.56 -9.37 -1.26
CA PHE A 21 5.78 -10.81 -1.05
C PHE A 21 4.72 -11.42 -0.13
N PHE A 22 4.39 -10.73 0.95
CA PHE A 22 3.36 -11.18 1.89
C PHE A 22 1.98 -11.23 1.23
N GLU A 23 1.57 -10.20 0.50
CA GLU A 23 0.27 -10.18 -0.18
C GLU A 23 0.20 -11.29 -1.25
N MET A 24 1.31 -11.64 -1.92
CA MET A 24 1.34 -12.75 -2.86
C MET A 24 1.17 -14.09 -2.14
N ALA A 25 1.87 -14.29 -1.04
CA ALA A 25 1.71 -15.47 -0.20
C ALA A 25 0.27 -15.59 0.33
N LEU A 26 -0.30 -14.49 0.83
CA LEU A 26 -1.63 -14.43 1.42
C LEU A 26 -2.72 -14.76 0.39
N THR A 27 -2.76 -14.05 -0.74
CA THR A 27 -3.80 -14.23 -1.76
C THR A 27 -3.77 -15.65 -2.34
N GLN A 28 -2.58 -16.18 -2.65
CA GLN A 28 -2.44 -17.54 -3.16
C GLN A 28 -2.85 -18.60 -2.12
N THR A 29 -2.50 -18.38 -0.85
CA THR A 29 -2.85 -19.32 0.23
C THR A 29 -4.36 -19.37 0.45
N ILE A 30 -5.02 -18.21 0.50
CA ILE A 30 -6.48 -18.13 0.66
C ILE A 30 -7.19 -18.74 -0.54
N TYR A 31 -6.74 -18.44 -1.77
CA TYR A 31 -7.33 -18.99 -2.98
C TYR A 31 -7.19 -20.50 -3.04
N ASN A 32 -6.00 -21.04 -2.79
CA ASN A 32 -5.76 -22.49 -2.78
C ASN A 32 -6.56 -23.21 -1.70
N GLN A 33 -6.71 -22.61 -0.52
CA GLN A 33 -7.56 -23.18 0.53
C GLN A 33 -9.03 -23.18 0.12
N SER A 34 -9.51 -22.07 -0.46
CA SER A 34 -10.89 -21.94 -0.94
C SER A 34 -11.18 -22.95 -2.05
N LEU A 35 -10.24 -23.16 -2.97
CA LEU A 35 -10.35 -24.14 -4.06
C LEU A 35 -10.46 -25.58 -3.53
N LYS A 36 -9.74 -25.91 -2.45
CA LYS A 36 -9.88 -27.21 -1.77
C LYS A 36 -11.26 -27.36 -1.13
N THR A 37 -11.79 -26.30 -0.52
CA THR A 37 -13.11 -26.31 0.11
C THR A 37 -14.25 -26.43 -0.90
N THR A 38 -14.09 -25.90 -2.11
CA THR A 38 -15.11 -25.96 -3.18
C THR A 38 -14.91 -27.12 -4.16
N GLU A 39 -14.11 -28.13 -3.79
CA GLU A 39 -13.84 -29.31 -4.60
C GLU A 39 -13.33 -28.99 -6.02
N GLY A 40 -12.62 -27.87 -6.17
CA GLY A 40 -12.08 -27.41 -7.47
C GLY A 40 -13.00 -26.48 -8.27
N ASP A 41 -14.18 -26.13 -7.76
CA ASP A 41 -15.00 -25.09 -8.39
C ASP A 41 -14.34 -23.71 -8.24
N SER A 42 -13.87 -23.16 -9.36
CA SER A 42 -13.20 -21.87 -9.43
C SER A 42 -14.12 -20.69 -9.11
N ASP A 43 -15.41 -20.81 -9.41
CA ASP A 43 -16.37 -19.73 -9.18
C ASP A 43 -16.67 -19.60 -7.68
N GLY A 44 -16.94 -20.72 -7.02
CA GLY A 44 -17.05 -20.80 -5.57
C GLY A 44 -15.77 -20.37 -4.85
N ALA A 45 -14.60 -20.81 -5.33
CA ALA A 45 -13.31 -20.48 -4.72
C ALA A 45 -13.04 -18.97 -4.75
N GLN A 46 -13.31 -18.31 -5.88
CA GLN A 46 -13.17 -16.86 -6.00
C GLN A 46 -14.17 -16.12 -5.10
N ALA A 47 -15.44 -16.54 -5.08
CA ALA A 47 -16.46 -15.91 -4.25
C ALA A 47 -16.10 -15.98 -2.76
N LEU A 48 -15.61 -17.14 -2.30
CA LEU A 48 -15.18 -17.35 -0.92
C LEU A 48 -13.93 -16.53 -0.60
N SER A 49 -12.92 -16.58 -1.45
CA SER A 49 -11.68 -15.80 -1.29
C SER A 49 -11.94 -14.30 -1.29
N SER A 50 -12.79 -13.82 -2.20
CA SER A 50 -13.15 -12.41 -2.33
C SER A 50 -13.89 -11.93 -1.09
N ARG A 51 -14.88 -12.69 -0.62
CA ARG A 51 -15.59 -12.39 0.63
C ARG A 51 -14.62 -12.34 1.81
N PHE A 52 -13.67 -13.26 1.87
CA PHE A 52 -12.68 -13.31 2.95
C PHE A 52 -11.76 -12.07 2.95
N LEU A 53 -11.17 -11.73 1.80
CA LEU A 53 -10.31 -10.55 1.63
C LEU A 53 -11.07 -9.25 1.92
N LEU A 54 -12.33 -9.16 1.49
CA LEU A 54 -13.18 -8.00 1.79
C LEU A 54 -13.42 -7.85 3.30
N ILE A 55 -13.71 -8.95 4.01
CA ILE A 55 -13.87 -8.90 5.47
C ILE A 55 -12.55 -8.49 6.14
N GLN A 56 -11.40 -9.02 5.70
CA GLN A 56 -10.09 -8.60 6.21
C GLN A 56 -9.84 -7.10 6.00
N SER A 57 -10.14 -6.58 4.80
CA SER A 57 -9.99 -5.17 4.47
C SER A 57 -10.86 -4.30 5.38
N VAL A 58 -12.15 -4.63 5.53
CA VAL A 58 -13.08 -3.89 6.38
C VAL A 58 -12.62 -3.93 7.84
N LEU A 59 -12.22 -5.10 8.34
CA LEU A 59 -11.75 -5.26 9.72
C LEU A 59 -10.49 -4.42 9.98
N SER A 60 -9.53 -4.45 9.06
CA SER A 60 -8.31 -3.63 9.14
C SER A 60 -8.64 -2.14 9.09
N SER A 61 -9.55 -1.70 8.22
CA SER A 61 -9.95 -0.29 8.11
C SER A 61 -10.64 0.22 9.38
N VAL A 62 -11.61 -0.53 9.90
CA VAL A 62 -12.31 -0.17 11.14
C VAL A 62 -11.32 -0.11 12.32
N ALA A 63 -10.43 -1.10 12.43
CA ALA A 63 -9.40 -1.11 13.45
C ALA A 63 -8.42 0.07 13.33
N ALA A 64 -8.03 0.45 12.10
CA ALA A 64 -7.21 1.63 11.83
C ALA A 64 -7.92 2.94 12.24
N MET A 65 -9.23 3.04 12.00
CA MET A 65 -10.01 4.20 12.45
C MET A 65 -10.08 4.30 13.98
N LEU A 66 -10.16 3.17 14.69
CA LEU A 66 -10.16 3.16 16.15
C LEU A 66 -8.79 3.53 16.73
N SER A 67 -7.71 3.10 16.08
CA SER A 67 -6.34 3.29 16.54
C SER A 67 -5.74 4.65 16.15
N ILE A 68 -6.34 5.37 15.20
CA ILE A 68 -5.79 6.63 14.68
C ILE A 68 -5.56 7.68 15.77
N ILE A 69 -6.50 7.85 16.70
CA ILE A 69 -6.41 8.87 17.76
C ILE A 69 -5.27 8.58 18.75
N PRO A 70 -5.18 7.39 19.38
CA PRO A 70 -4.07 7.09 20.30
C PRO A 70 -2.72 7.11 19.59
N LEU A 71 -2.63 6.58 18.36
CA LEU A 71 -1.39 6.58 17.58
C LEU A 71 -0.95 7.99 17.19
N SER A 72 -1.90 8.86 16.80
CA SER A 72 -1.62 10.28 16.52
C SER A 72 -1.07 10.99 17.76
N ARG A 73 -1.66 10.78 18.93
CA ARG A 73 -1.15 11.36 20.18
C ARG A 73 0.25 10.86 20.55
N MET A 74 0.56 9.60 20.22
CA MET A 74 1.92 9.09 20.41
C MET A 74 2.90 9.73 19.42
N ALA A 75 2.51 9.90 18.16
CA ALA A 75 3.34 10.57 17.17
C ALA A 75 3.56 12.06 17.47
N ASP A 76 2.59 12.74 18.07
CA ASP A 76 2.77 14.12 18.53
C ASP A 76 3.85 14.23 19.62
N ARG A 77 4.05 13.18 20.42
CA ARG A 77 5.04 13.14 21.52
C ARG A 77 6.41 12.62 21.10
N TYR A 78 6.42 11.58 20.27
CA TYR A 78 7.63 10.84 19.91
C TYR A 78 8.04 11.03 18.44
N GLY A 79 7.35 11.90 17.70
CA GLY A 79 7.62 12.20 16.30
C GLY A 79 6.89 11.30 15.29
N PRO A 80 6.90 11.69 14.00
CA PRO A 80 6.19 11.01 12.92
C PRO A 80 6.68 9.59 12.64
N LYS A 81 7.87 9.22 13.13
CA LYS A 81 8.43 7.86 13.03
C LYS A 81 7.55 6.80 13.69
N VAL A 82 6.80 7.16 14.75
CA VAL A 82 5.83 6.27 15.39
C VAL A 82 4.86 5.69 14.37
N PHE A 83 4.47 6.49 13.38
CA PHE A 83 3.52 6.06 12.36
C PHE A 83 4.05 4.91 11.50
N LEU A 84 5.32 4.98 11.09
CA LEU A 84 5.96 3.93 10.29
C LEU A 84 6.17 2.67 11.13
N VAL A 85 6.76 2.83 12.32
CA VAL A 85 7.13 1.70 13.19
C VAL A 85 5.89 0.93 13.63
N ALA A 86 4.82 1.63 14.04
CA ALA A 86 3.57 0.98 14.45
C ALA A 86 2.97 0.16 13.30
N SER A 87 2.81 0.77 12.12
CA SER A 87 2.22 0.09 10.96
C SER A 87 3.03 -1.14 10.52
N GLN A 88 4.36 -1.00 10.47
CA GLN A 88 5.27 -2.08 10.13
C GLN A 88 5.23 -3.23 11.13
N MET A 89 5.17 -2.92 12.42
CA MET A 89 5.03 -3.93 13.47
C MET A 89 3.73 -4.72 13.32
N GLY A 90 2.62 -4.03 13.03
CA GLY A 90 1.34 -4.67 12.73
C GLY A 90 1.40 -5.55 11.48
N SER A 91 2.12 -5.13 10.44
CA SER A 91 2.32 -5.93 9.22
C SER A 91 3.08 -7.22 9.52
N VAL A 92 4.23 -7.11 10.21
CA VAL A 92 5.04 -8.27 10.62
C VAL A 92 4.22 -9.24 11.49
N LEU A 93 3.40 -8.73 12.41
CA LEU A 93 2.52 -9.55 13.23
C LEU A 93 1.46 -10.28 12.39
N GLY A 94 0.90 -9.62 11.37
CA GLY A 94 0.04 -10.25 10.37
C GLY A 94 0.75 -11.36 9.58
N MET A 95 2.03 -11.16 9.23
CA MET A 95 2.84 -12.20 8.56
C MET A 95 3.03 -13.42 9.47
N PHE A 96 3.28 -13.22 10.76
CA PHE A 96 3.36 -14.33 11.72
C PHE A 96 2.04 -15.09 11.86
N MET A 97 0.89 -14.42 11.81
CA MET A 97 -0.41 -15.11 11.80
C MET A 97 -0.56 -16.03 10.56
N LEU A 98 -0.03 -15.61 9.40
CA LEU A 98 -0.01 -16.46 8.21
C LEU A 98 0.95 -17.66 8.37
N VAL A 99 2.08 -17.50 9.05
CA VAL A 99 2.99 -18.62 9.39
C VAL A 99 2.26 -19.63 10.27
N ILE A 100 1.58 -19.17 11.33
CA ILE A 100 0.82 -20.04 12.22
C ILE A 100 -0.26 -20.79 11.42
N PHE A 101 -0.97 -20.11 10.52
CA PHE A 101 -1.91 -20.74 9.61
C PHE A 101 -1.28 -21.86 8.78
N MET A 102 -0.14 -21.59 8.14
CA MET A 102 0.52 -22.55 7.24
C MET A 102 1.09 -23.78 7.96
N TYR A 103 1.55 -23.66 9.21
CA TYR A 103 2.25 -24.74 9.92
C TYR A 103 1.43 -25.43 11.00
N CYS A 104 0.40 -24.77 11.56
CA CYS A 104 -0.37 -25.30 12.68
C CYS A 104 -1.76 -25.84 12.28
N GLU A 105 -2.07 -25.91 10.98
CA GLU A 105 -3.36 -26.40 10.44
C GLU A 105 -4.59 -25.75 11.11
N VAL A 106 -4.45 -24.48 11.48
CA VAL A 106 -5.49 -23.72 12.17
C VAL A 106 -6.55 -23.19 11.19
N PRO A 107 -7.76 -22.88 11.68
CA PRO A 107 -8.83 -22.36 10.84
C PRO A 107 -8.46 -21.02 10.17
N LEU A 108 -8.98 -20.81 8.96
CA LEU A 108 -8.67 -19.66 8.11
C LEU A 108 -9.08 -18.32 8.75
N GLU A 109 -10.04 -18.36 9.67
CA GLU A 109 -10.48 -17.26 10.53
C GLU A 109 -9.35 -16.66 11.39
N LEU A 110 -8.27 -17.40 11.69
CA LEU A 110 -7.12 -16.83 12.41
C LEU A 110 -6.51 -15.65 11.64
N LEU A 111 -6.56 -15.66 10.30
CA LEU A 111 -6.02 -14.57 9.49
C LEU A 111 -6.80 -13.26 9.69
N TYR A 112 -8.05 -13.29 10.18
CA TYR A 112 -8.76 -12.07 10.60
C TYR A 112 -8.07 -11.40 11.78
N LEU A 113 -7.51 -12.17 12.71
CA LEU A 113 -6.75 -11.61 13.83
C LEU A 113 -5.51 -10.88 13.33
N GLY A 114 -4.83 -11.41 12.31
CA GLY A 114 -3.70 -10.74 11.66
C GLY A 114 -4.09 -9.38 11.07
N SER A 115 -5.20 -9.31 10.34
CA SER A 115 -5.72 -8.05 9.78
C SER A 115 -6.16 -7.06 10.85
N LEU A 116 -6.78 -7.54 11.93
CA LEU A 116 -7.17 -6.71 13.07
C LEU A 116 -5.93 -6.09 13.73
N LEU A 117 -4.89 -6.89 13.97
CA LEU A 117 -3.65 -6.42 14.58
C LEU A 117 -2.91 -5.42 13.69
N HIS A 118 -2.90 -5.65 12.37
CA HIS A 118 -2.33 -4.70 11.41
C HIS A 118 -3.11 -3.37 11.42
N GLY A 119 -4.45 -3.42 11.41
CA GLY A 119 -5.31 -2.25 11.50
C GLY A 119 -5.17 -1.50 12.83
N LEU A 120 -5.15 -2.20 13.96
CA LEU A 120 -4.94 -1.60 15.29
C LEU A 120 -3.57 -0.93 15.43
N SER A 121 -2.60 -1.34 14.61
CA SER A 121 -1.29 -0.69 14.54
C SER A 121 -1.23 0.46 13.53
N GLY A 122 -2.37 0.83 12.95
CA GLY A 122 -2.54 1.97 12.05
C GLY A 122 -2.71 1.61 10.57
N GLY A 123 -2.35 0.38 10.18
CA GLY A 123 -2.44 -0.11 8.80
C GLY A 123 -1.66 0.70 7.77
N GLY A 124 -1.97 0.48 6.49
CA GLY A 124 -1.41 1.25 5.37
C GLY A 124 -1.55 2.78 5.46
N PRO A 125 -2.70 3.35 5.90
CA PRO A 125 -2.87 4.80 5.99
C PRO A 125 -1.86 5.48 6.90
N MET A 126 -1.57 4.88 8.06
CA MET A 126 -0.56 5.42 8.99
C MET A 126 0.85 5.34 8.43
N PHE A 127 1.20 4.25 7.74
CA PHE A 127 2.50 4.15 7.08
C PHE A 127 2.72 5.33 6.12
N TRP A 128 1.73 5.59 5.26
CA TRP A 128 1.79 6.71 4.30
C TRP A 128 1.76 8.08 4.97
N ALA A 129 1.00 8.26 6.05
CA ALA A 129 1.01 9.50 6.84
C ALA A 129 2.40 9.77 7.42
N GLY A 130 3.07 8.75 7.96
CA GLY A 130 4.44 8.84 8.46
C GLY A 130 5.46 9.17 7.37
N VAL A 131 5.36 8.49 6.22
CA VAL A 131 6.21 8.72 5.05
C VAL A 131 6.04 10.16 4.53
N ALA A 132 4.81 10.65 4.39
CA ALA A 132 4.52 12.00 3.93
C ALA A 132 5.02 13.07 4.92
N ALA A 133 4.84 12.84 6.23
CA ALA A 133 5.36 13.72 7.27
C ALA A 133 6.90 13.81 7.21
N LEU A 134 7.60 12.67 7.13
CA LEU A 134 9.07 12.68 7.07
C LEU A 134 9.61 13.21 5.73
N ALA A 135 8.96 12.91 4.61
CA ALA A 135 9.34 13.44 3.30
C ALA A 135 9.16 14.95 3.21
N SER A 136 8.09 15.50 3.82
CA SER A 136 7.86 16.94 3.85
C SER A 136 8.81 17.69 4.79
N LEU A 137 9.17 17.09 5.93
CA LEU A 137 10.14 17.64 6.89
C LEU A 137 11.57 17.61 6.34
N SER A 138 11.92 16.59 5.55
CA SER A 138 13.25 16.46 4.94
C SER A 138 13.43 17.29 3.65
N SER A 139 12.42 18.05 3.24
CA SER A 139 12.42 18.83 1.99
C SER A 139 12.22 20.32 2.23
N GLU A 140 12.93 21.13 1.44
CA GLU A 140 12.69 22.57 1.32
C GLU A 140 11.25 22.86 0.86
N GLN A 141 10.67 23.99 1.29
CA GLN A 141 9.27 24.38 1.08
C GLN A 141 8.83 24.30 -0.40
N GLY A 142 9.72 24.58 -1.36
CA GLY A 142 9.45 24.51 -2.81
C GLY A 142 9.69 23.16 -3.49
N LYS A 143 10.31 22.19 -2.79
CA LYS A 143 10.66 20.86 -3.36
C LYS A 143 9.83 19.71 -2.78
N ARG A 144 8.88 20.00 -1.86
CA ARG A 144 8.08 18.99 -1.16
C ARG A 144 7.29 18.09 -2.11
N THR A 145 6.60 18.68 -3.09
CA THR A 145 5.84 17.93 -4.10
C THR A 145 6.74 17.00 -4.90
N LEU A 146 7.92 17.48 -5.31
CA LEU A 146 8.90 16.66 -6.01
C LEU A 146 9.42 15.51 -5.13
N LYS A 147 9.69 15.77 -3.84
CA LYS A 147 10.13 14.75 -2.89
C LYS A 147 9.08 13.66 -2.69
N LEU A 148 7.80 14.03 -2.55
CA LEU A 148 6.69 13.07 -2.46
C LEU A 148 6.55 12.25 -3.75
N ASN A 149 6.65 12.90 -4.91
CA ASN A 149 6.63 12.20 -6.20
C ASN A 149 7.81 11.21 -6.34
N ILE A 150 9.01 11.56 -5.85
CA ILE A 150 10.17 10.63 -5.83
C ILE A 150 9.90 9.43 -4.92
N VAL A 151 9.28 9.65 -3.77
CA VAL A 151 8.87 8.57 -2.86
C VAL A 151 7.88 7.63 -3.54
N ASP A 152 6.87 8.16 -4.23
CA ASP A 152 5.90 7.37 -4.99
C ASP A 152 6.56 6.60 -6.14
N PHE A 153 7.53 7.20 -6.82
CA PHE A 153 8.36 6.53 -7.82
C PHE A 153 9.13 5.35 -7.21
N CYS A 154 9.80 5.54 -6.07
CA CYS A 154 10.51 4.47 -5.36
C CYS A 154 9.56 3.34 -4.95
N PHE A 155 8.36 3.69 -4.47
CA PHE A 155 7.30 2.72 -4.16
C PHE A 155 6.88 1.92 -5.40
N GLY A 156 6.68 2.59 -6.54
CA GLY A 156 6.37 1.96 -7.82
C GLY A 156 7.43 0.98 -8.28
N VAL A 157 8.71 1.39 -8.30
CA VAL A 157 9.85 0.53 -8.66
C VAL A 157 9.92 -0.69 -7.74
N ALA A 158 9.80 -0.48 -6.42
CA ALA A 158 9.79 -1.56 -5.44
C ALA A 158 8.62 -2.51 -5.65
N GLY A 159 7.44 -2.01 -6.01
CA GLY A 159 6.27 -2.81 -6.34
C GLY A 159 6.45 -3.64 -7.62
N VAL A 160 7.08 -3.08 -8.67
CA VAL A 160 7.41 -3.81 -9.90
C VAL A 160 8.37 -4.96 -9.57
N VAL A 161 9.50 -4.66 -8.92
CA VAL A 161 10.50 -5.66 -8.53
C VAL A 161 9.89 -6.71 -7.59
N GLY A 162 9.09 -6.27 -6.63
CA GLY A 162 8.39 -7.14 -5.67
C GLY A 162 7.39 -8.07 -6.35
N GLY A 163 6.57 -7.55 -7.28
CA GLY A 163 5.62 -8.33 -8.06
C GLY A 163 6.31 -9.42 -8.87
N LEU A 164 7.35 -9.04 -9.64
CA LEU A 164 8.14 -9.99 -10.45
C LEU A 164 8.77 -11.08 -9.57
N LEU A 165 9.49 -10.71 -8.52
CA LEU A 165 10.19 -11.66 -7.64
C LEU A 165 9.22 -12.55 -6.88
N SER A 166 8.08 -12.02 -6.44
CA SER A 166 7.11 -12.77 -5.63
C SER A 166 6.59 -14.02 -6.32
N GLY A 167 6.37 -13.97 -7.65
CA GLY A 167 5.91 -15.11 -8.43
C GLY A 167 6.95 -16.22 -8.51
N TYR A 168 8.21 -15.87 -8.79
CA TYR A 168 9.31 -16.85 -8.82
C TYR A 168 9.61 -17.43 -7.44
N LEU A 169 9.57 -16.61 -6.38
CA LEU A 169 9.75 -17.09 -5.01
C LEU A 169 8.61 -18.03 -4.58
N TYR A 170 7.38 -17.77 -5.05
CA TYR A 170 6.25 -18.67 -4.79
C TYR A 170 6.45 -20.05 -5.43
N GLN A 171 6.97 -20.13 -6.65
CA GLN A 171 7.28 -21.41 -7.31
C GLN A 171 8.31 -22.25 -6.54
N MET A 172 9.28 -21.59 -5.88
CA MET A 172 10.25 -22.28 -5.02
C MET A 172 9.61 -22.84 -3.74
N GLY A 173 8.52 -22.24 -3.29
CA GLY A 173 7.71 -22.74 -2.19
C GLY A 173 6.96 -21.61 -1.47
N PRO A 174 5.67 -21.78 -1.10
CA PRO A 174 4.91 -20.77 -0.36
C PRO A 174 5.60 -20.33 0.94
N SER A 175 6.23 -21.26 1.65
CA SER A 175 6.99 -20.98 2.87
C SER A 175 8.23 -20.13 2.64
N ILE A 176 8.94 -20.32 1.52
CA ILE A 176 10.14 -19.55 1.18
C ILE A 176 9.75 -18.10 0.91
N LEU A 177 8.67 -17.89 0.15
CA LEU A 177 8.13 -16.55 -0.08
C LEU A 177 7.72 -15.86 1.23
N LEU A 178 7.05 -16.56 2.14
CA LEU A 178 6.63 -15.98 3.41
C LEU A 178 7.81 -15.64 4.32
N LEU A 179 8.80 -16.54 4.44
CA LEU A 179 9.99 -16.29 5.25
C LEU A 179 10.82 -15.12 4.70
N THR A 180 10.97 -15.02 3.38
CA THR A 180 11.64 -13.87 2.75
C THR A 180 10.85 -12.57 2.96
N ALA A 181 9.52 -12.59 2.89
CA ALA A 181 8.67 -11.44 3.21
C ALA A 181 8.91 -10.94 4.65
N ILE A 182 8.94 -11.86 5.62
CA ILE A 182 9.20 -11.54 7.03
C ILE A 182 10.60 -10.96 7.21
N MET A 183 11.62 -11.58 6.61
CA MET A 183 13.00 -11.10 6.73
C MET A 183 13.16 -9.69 6.17
N VAL A 184 12.62 -9.42 4.98
CA VAL A 184 12.66 -8.07 4.37
C VAL A 184 11.89 -7.06 5.23
N SER A 185 10.74 -7.43 5.77
CA SER A 185 9.91 -6.54 6.59
C SER A 185 10.53 -6.27 7.96
N ILE A 186 11.21 -7.24 8.57
CA ILE A 186 12.00 -7.03 9.79
C ILE A 186 13.16 -6.08 9.51
N VAL A 187 13.88 -6.25 8.39
CA VAL A 187 14.95 -5.32 8.00
C VAL A 187 14.39 -3.91 7.79
N ALA A 188 13.22 -3.76 7.16
CA ALA A 188 12.54 -2.49 7.01
C ALA A 188 12.19 -1.86 8.38
N LEU A 189 11.65 -2.66 9.30
CA LEU A 189 11.31 -2.23 10.66
C LEU A 189 12.56 -1.80 11.45
N LEU A 190 13.63 -2.59 11.40
CA LEU A 190 14.90 -2.27 12.05
C LEU A 190 15.49 -0.99 11.48
N TYR A 191 15.43 -0.79 10.17
CA TYR A 191 15.86 0.46 9.55
C TYR A 191 15.02 1.64 10.06
N SER A 192 13.70 1.52 10.07
CA SER A 192 12.82 2.56 10.60
C SER A 192 13.18 2.90 12.05
N VAL A 193 13.40 1.90 12.91
CA VAL A 193 13.71 2.08 14.34
C VAL A 193 15.11 2.64 14.60
N PHE A 194 16.14 2.19 13.86
CA PHE A 194 17.54 2.53 14.20
C PHE A 194 18.18 3.56 13.27
N ALA A 195 17.86 3.54 11.97
CA ALA A 195 18.50 4.42 10.99
C ALA A 195 17.76 5.76 10.87
N LEU A 196 16.42 5.73 10.86
CA LEU A 196 15.60 6.93 10.72
C LEU A 196 15.77 7.82 11.95
N THR A 197 16.39 8.98 11.76
CA THR A 197 16.62 9.96 12.83
C THR A 197 15.36 10.81 13.03
N ASP A 198 14.92 10.96 14.27
CA ASP A 198 13.78 11.80 14.61
C ASP A 198 14.12 13.27 14.39
N SER A 199 13.44 13.91 13.43
CA SER A 199 13.60 15.34 13.15
C SER A 199 12.91 16.24 14.20
N ILE A 200 12.72 15.75 15.44
CA ILE A 200 12.14 16.53 16.54
C ILE A 200 13.03 17.74 16.87
N SER A 201 14.34 17.63 16.66
CA SER A 201 15.27 18.75 16.88
C SER A 201 15.01 19.95 15.94
N SER A 202 14.38 19.75 14.77
CA SER A 202 14.00 20.85 13.87
C SER A 202 12.70 21.57 14.28
N LEU A 203 11.82 20.89 15.02
CA LEU A 203 10.57 21.45 15.53
C LEU A 203 10.79 22.36 16.76
N SER A 204 11.89 22.17 17.48
CA SER A 204 12.19 22.95 18.69
C SER A 204 12.97 24.24 18.42
N GLU A 205 13.58 24.40 17.24
CA GLU A 205 14.48 25.53 16.94
C GLU A 205 14.01 26.39 15.75
N SER A 206 12.95 25.99 15.05
CA SER A 206 12.39 26.75 13.93
C SER A 206 10.88 26.97 14.11
N GLU A 207 10.59 28.17 14.58
CA GLU A 207 9.32 28.91 14.56
C GLU A 207 8.30 28.71 15.69
N PRO A 208 7.80 29.85 16.24
CA PRO A 208 6.67 29.85 17.15
C PRO A 208 5.41 29.37 16.44
N LEU A 209 4.59 28.63 17.17
CA LEU A 209 3.20 28.29 16.85
C LEU A 209 2.53 29.41 16.03
N LEU A 210 2.30 29.13 14.74
CA LEU A 210 1.31 29.77 13.86
C LEU A 210 1.08 31.26 14.16
N THR A 211 2.08 32.10 13.88
CA THR A 211 1.82 33.53 13.72
C THR A 211 1.19 33.72 12.34
N GLU A 212 -0.13 33.64 12.32
CA GLU A 212 -1.04 34.43 11.48
C GLU A 212 -0.39 35.14 10.28
N SER A 213 -0.25 34.44 9.15
CA SER A 213 -0.18 35.06 7.82
C SER A 213 -0.39 34.03 6.70
N GLU A 214 -1.65 33.67 6.46
CA GLU A 214 -2.13 33.62 5.07
C GLU A 214 -3.35 34.53 4.96
N SER A 215 -3.07 35.73 4.48
CA SER A 215 -4.05 36.66 3.95
C SER A 215 -4.95 35.96 2.92
N GLY A 216 -6.24 35.82 3.25
CA GLY A 216 -7.29 36.14 2.28
C GLY A 216 -7.77 35.06 1.30
N LYS A 217 -7.85 33.79 1.70
CA LYS A 217 -8.82 32.86 1.09
C LYS A 217 -9.40 31.97 2.18
N THR A 218 -10.55 32.35 2.72
CA THR A 218 -11.39 31.39 3.45
C THR A 218 -11.73 30.29 2.47
N MET A 219 -11.01 29.17 2.55
CA MET A 219 -11.28 28.02 1.70
C MET A 219 -12.72 27.60 1.96
N ASP A 220 -13.54 27.71 0.92
CA ASP A 220 -14.97 27.50 1.05
C ASP A 220 -15.23 26.11 1.64
N ARG A 221 -15.95 26.07 2.77
CA ARG A 221 -16.23 24.83 3.51
C ARG A 221 -16.93 23.82 2.61
N VAL A 222 -17.73 24.29 1.64
CA VAL A 222 -18.39 23.43 0.65
C VAL A 222 -17.35 22.84 -0.30
N SER A 223 -16.43 23.65 -0.85
CA SER A 223 -15.32 23.18 -1.69
C SER A 223 -14.43 22.15 -0.99
N VAL A 224 -14.08 22.35 0.27
CA VAL A 224 -13.33 21.36 1.07
C VAL A 224 -14.16 20.08 1.28
N GLY A 225 -15.44 20.22 1.63
CA GLY A 225 -16.35 19.09 1.80
C GLY A 225 -16.52 18.26 0.52
N MET A 226 -16.63 18.91 -0.63
CA MET A 226 -16.66 18.27 -1.94
C MET A 226 -15.36 17.53 -2.24
N LEU A 227 -14.20 18.14 -1.99
CA LEU A 227 -12.90 17.52 -2.23
C LEU A 227 -12.70 16.26 -1.36
N MET A 228 -13.02 16.34 -0.08
CA MET A 228 -12.92 15.21 0.85
C MET A 228 -13.85 14.07 0.45
N THR A 229 -15.08 14.40 0.04
CA THR A 229 -16.05 13.40 -0.41
C THR A 229 -15.60 12.74 -1.71
N ALA A 230 -15.11 13.51 -2.69
CA ALA A 230 -14.56 12.98 -3.93
C ALA A 230 -13.36 12.05 -3.67
N MET A 231 -12.45 12.44 -2.78
CA MET A 231 -11.30 11.62 -2.39
C MET A 231 -11.73 10.30 -1.74
N VAL A 232 -12.71 10.32 -0.83
CA VAL A 232 -13.24 9.11 -0.19
C VAL A 232 -13.88 8.17 -1.20
N LEU A 233 -14.70 8.70 -2.12
CA LEU A 233 -15.35 7.89 -3.17
C LEU A 233 -14.32 7.26 -4.11
N PHE A 234 -13.29 8.02 -4.50
CA PHE A 234 -12.21 7.52 -5.35
C PHE A 234 -11.43 6.39 -4.65
N MET A 235 -11.04 6.60 -3.39
CA MET A 235 -10.32 5.60 -2.60
C MET A 235 -11.16 4.33 -2.40
N LEU A 236 -12.45 4.47 -2.13
CA LEU A 236 -13.36 3.33 -1.98
C LEU A 236 -13.45 2.49 -3.26
N GLY A 237 -13.57 3.16 -4.42
CA GLY A 237 -13.58 2.48 -5.72
C GLY A 237 -12.27 1.75 -6.01
N MET A 238 -11.13 2.40 -5.75
CA MET A 238 -9.81 1.81 -6.01
C MET A 238 -9.51 0.60 -5.12
N VAL A 239 -9.74 0.69 -3.81
CA VAL A 239 -9.50 -0.41 -2.88
C VAL A 239 -10.43 -1.59 -3.18
N GLY A 240 -11.69 -1.31 -3.54
CA GLY A 240 -12.63 -2.35 -3.97
C GLY A 240 -12.17 -3.06 -5.23
N ALA A 241 -11.74 -2.30 -6.25
CA ALA A 241 -11.25 -2.85 -7.51
C ALA A 241 -10.02 -3.76 -7.32
N GLU A 242 -9.05 -3.34 -6.51
CA GLU A 242 -7.81 -4.10 -6.28
C GLU A 242 -8.09 -5.49 -5.68
N ASN A 243 -8.98 -5.57 -4.68
CA ASN A 243 -9.37 -6.83 -4.04
C ASN A 243 -10.00 -7.84 -5.02
N VAL A 244 -10.73 -7.34 -6.03
CA VAL A 244 -11.36 -8.17 -7.06
C VAL A 244 -10.35 -8.56 -8.14
N LEU A 245 -9.54 -7.61 -8.60
CA LEU A 245 -8.56 -7.80 -9.67
C LEU A 245 -7.49 -8.84 -9.32
N GLN A 246 -7.01 -8.86 -8.07
CA GLN A 246 -6.01 -9.84 -7.64
C GLN A 246 -6.52 -11.29 -7.72
N LEU A 247 -7.82 -11.51 -7.54
CA LEU A 247 -8.44 -12.83 -7.64
C LEU A 247 -8.90 -13.16 -9.06
N PHE A 248 -9.33 -12.15 -9.82
CA PHE A 248 -9.78 -12.30 -11.21
C PHE A 248 -8.74 -13.00 -12.08
N VAL A 249 -7.48 -12.63 -11.88
CA VAL A 249 -6.31 -13.18 -12.59
C VAL A 249 -6.12 -14.70 -12.35
N LEU A 250 -6.52 -15.21 -11.20
CA LEU A 250 -6.32 -16.61 -10.80
C LEU A 250 -7.42 -17.55 -11.32
N LYS A 251 -8.48 -16.99 -11.92
CA LYS A 251 -9.65 -17.73 -12.42
C LYS A 251 -9.58 -17.93 -13.94
N PRO A 252 -10.13 -19.03 -14.49
CA PRO A 252 -10.46 -19.12 -15.92
C PRO A 252 -11.32 -17.91 -16.39
N PRO A 253 -11.03 -17.29 -17.56
CA PRO A 253 -10.21 -17.79 -18.67
C PRO A 253 -8.70 -17.54 -18.55
N LEU A 254 -8.23 -16.69 -17.63
CA LEU A 254 -6.80 -16.37 -17.51
C LEU A 254 -6.03 -17.50 -16.82
N SER A 255 -6.54 -18.01 -15.70
CA SER A 255 -5.96 -19.13 -14.93
C SER A 255 -4.45 -18.99 -14.71
N TRP A 256 -4.01 -17.78 -14.36
CA TRP A 256 -2.58 -17.49 -14.25
C TRP A 256 -1.94 -18.28 -13.14
N ASP A 257 -0.75 -18.81 -13.46
CA ASP A 257 0.13 -19.38 -12.45
C ASP A 257 0.73 -18.26 -11.58
N SER A 258 1.48 -18.64 -10.56
CA SER A 258 2.11 -17.68 -9.66
C SER A 258 3.04 -16.68 -10.35
N VAL A 259 3.69 -17.01 -11.47
CA VAL A 259 4.58 -16.10 -12.21
C VAL A 259 3.79 -15.08 -13.01
N TRP A 260 2.77 -15.51 -13.74
CA TRP A 260 1.86 -14.59 -14.43
C TRP A 260 1.11 -13.68 -13.46
N ALA A 261 0.66 -14.19 -12.32
CA ALA A 261 0.09 -13.38 -11.25
C ALA A 261 1.09 -12.32 -10.74
N GLY A 262 2.38 -12.68 -10.61
CA GLY A 262 3.46 -11.74 -10.31
C GLY A 262 3.61 -10.64 -11.37
N TYR A 263 3.52 -10.98 -12.66
CA TYR A 263 3.53 -10.00 -13.77
C TYR A 263 2.35 -9.04 -13.71
N GLY A 264 1.15 -9.53 -13.38
CA GLY A 264 -0.02 -8.67 -13.16
C GLY A 264 0.22 -7.62 -12.08
N ARG A 265 0.72 -8.05 -10.92
CA ARG A 265 1.06 -7.13 -9.81
C ARG A 265 2.15 -6.14 -10.17
N ALA A 266 3.14 -6.58 -10.94
CA ALA A 266 4.19 -5.71 -11.45
C ALA A 266 3.62 -4.66 -12.40
N ALA A 267 2.69 -5.02 -13.29
CA ALA A 267 2.01 -4.08 -14.17
C ALA A 267 1.18 -3.05 -13.40
N THR A 268 0.41 -3.47 -12.40
CA THR A 268 -0.31 -2.52 -11.52
C THR A 268 0.66 -1.57 -10.81
N SER A 269 1.82 -2.07 -10.36
CA SER A 269 2.84 -1.23 -9.72
C SER A 269 3.53 -0.29 -10.71
N ALA A 270 3.63 -0.66 -11.99
CA ALA A 270 4.19 0.20 -13.04
C ALA A 270 3.31 1.43 -13.32
N MET A 271 2.03 1.42 -12.93
CA MET A 271 1.14 2.59 -13.03
C MET A 271 1.62 3.78 -12.18
N TYR A 272 2.31 3.52 -11.06
CA TYR A 272 2.94 4.58 -10.27
C TYR A 272 4.10 5.23 -11.03
N LEU A 273 4.82 4.43 -11.82
CA LEU A 273 5.91 4.90 -12.69
C LEU A 273 5.38 5.79 -13.81
N SER A 274 4.33 5.34 -14.52
CA SER A 274 3.70 6.15 -15.56
C SER A 274 3.09 7.43 -14.99
N SER A 275 2.54 7.39 -13.78
CA SER A 275 2.00 8.58 -13.10
C SER A 275 3.11 9.58 -12.77
N PHE A 276 4.24 9.12 -12.25
CA PHE A 276 5.41 9.98 -11.98
C PHE A 276 5.95 10.63 -13.27
N LEU A 277 6.11 9.86 -14.34
CA LEU A 277 6.51 10.40 -15.64
C LEU A 277 5.48 11.39 -16.19
N GLY A 278 4.20 11.09 -16.06
CA GLY A 278 3.10 11.95 -16.46
C GLY A 278 3.17 13.31 -15.76
N VAL A 279 3.36 13.31 -14.44
CA VAL A 279 3.56 14.55 -13.68
C VAL A 279 4.82 15.29 -14.15
N LEU A 280 5.98 14.63 -14.24
CA LEU A 280 7.21 15.31 -14.66
C LEU A 280 7.14 15.95 -16.06
N CYS A 281 6.54 15.26 -17.02
CA CYS A 281 6.48 15.72 -18.41
C CYS A 281 5.36 16.73 -18.64
N LEU A 282 4.19 16.53 -18.01
CA LEU A 282 2.98 17.28 -18.32
C LEU A 282 2.70 18.39 -17.31
N PHE A 283 3.29 18.39 -16.12
CA PHE A 283 3.00 19.41 -15.08
C PHE A 283 3.25 20.84 -15.56
N ASN A 284 4.31 21.06 -16.33
CA ASN A 284 4.61 22.40 -16.87
C ASN A 284 3.63 22.82 -17.99
N VAL A 285 2.86 21.88 -18.54
CA VAL A 285 1.97 22.10 -19.70
C VAL A 285 0.50 22.12 -19.29
N LEU A 286 0.09 21.18 -18.45
CA LEU A 286 -1.25 21.00 -17.91
C LEU A 286 -1.20 21.27 -16.40
N GLY A 287 -1.77 22.39 -15.97
CA GLY A 287 -1.86 22.72 -14.55
C GLY A 287 -2.60 21.64 -13.73
N ASP A 288 -2.48 21.70 -12.40
CA ASP A 288 -2.91 20.67 -11.45
C ASP A 288 -4.29 20.08 -11.72
N THR A 289 -5.31 20.91 -11.95
CA THR A 289 -6.69 20.46 -12.17
C THR A 289 -6.84 19.59 -13.42
N ALA A 290 -6.18 19.96 -14.51
CA ALA A 290 -6.24 19.21 -15.76
C ALA A 290 -5.50 17.87 -15.63
N LEU A 291 -4.39 17.86 -14.90
CA LEU A 291 -3.63 16.64 -14.63
C LEU A 291 -4.42 15.66 -13.74
N THR A 292 -5.12 16.16 -12.72
CA THR A 292 -6.01 15.32 -11.89
C THR A 292 -7.15 14.73 -12.71
N LEU A 293 -7.81 15.52 -13.56
CA LEU A 293 -8.89 15.04 -14.42
C LEU A 293 -8.40 13.99 -15.43
N LEU A 294 -7.23 14.21 -16.03
CA LEU A 294 -6.60 13.25 -16.92
C LEU A 294 -6.34 11.92 -16.22
N GLY A 295 -5.83 11.95 -14.98
CA GLY A 295 -5.61 10.75 -14.16
C GLY A 295 -6.91 9.99 -13.88
N ILE A 296 -8.00 10.69 -13.52
CA ILE A 296 -9.32 10.07 -13.29
C ILE A 296 -9.85 9.42 -14.56
N VAL A 297 -9.82 10.13 -15.70
CA VAL A 297 -10.29 9.60 -16.99
C VAL A 297 -9.46 8.40 -17.41
N SER A 298 -8.13 8.45 -17.24
CA SER A 298 -7.23 7.33 -17.52
C SER A 298 -7.59 6.10 -16.68
N ASN A 299 -7.82 6.29 -15.38
CA ASN A 299 -8.20 5.20 -14.48
C ASN A 299 -9.57 4.60 -14.83
N CYS A 300 -10.58 5.44 -15.11
CA CYS A 300 -11.90 4.96 -15.54
C CYS A 300 -11.82 4.18 -16.85
N THR A 301 -10.99 4.64 -17.80
CA THR A 301 -10.79 3.96 -19.08
C THR A 301 -10.12 2.60 -18.88
N GLY A 302 -9.06 2.53 -18.05
CA GLY A 302 -8.40 1.25 -17.71
C GLY A 302 -9.35 0.26 -17.05
N MET A 303 -10.15 0.71 -16.08
CA MET A 303 -11.17 -0.14 -15.44
C MET A 303 -12.25 -0.63 -16.42
N ALA A 304 -12.64 0.20 -17.40
CA ALA A 304 -13.58 -0.19 -18.44
C ALA A 304 -12.99 -1.25 -19.38
N ILE A 305 -11.72 -1.13 -19.76
CA ILE A 305 -11.00 -2.15 -20.55
C ILE A 305 -10.94 -3.47 -19.78
N MET A 306 -10.59 -3.40 -18.49
CA MET A 306 -10.50 -4.56 -17.60
C MET A 306 -11.82 -5.33 -17.46
N ALA A 307 -12.97 -4.65 -17.53
CA ALA A 307 -14.27 -5.31 -17.48
C ALA A 307 -14.52 -6.28 -18.66
N PHE A 308 -13.81 -6.11 -19.78
CA PHE A 308 -13.91 -6.96 -20.97
C PHE A 308 -12.63 -7.78 -21.23
N ALA A 309 -11.69 -7.83 -20.27
CA ALA A 309 -10.43 -8.54 -20.42
C ALA A 309 -10.62 -10.05 -20.35
N ILE A 310 -10.78 -10.70 -21.50
CA ILE A 310 -10.84 -12.17 -21.62
C ILE A 310 -9.44 -12.75 -21.84
N GLU A 311 -8.59 -12.01 -22.55
CA GLU A 311 -7.25 -12.42 -22.95
C GLU A 311 -6.17 -11.80 -22.05
N SER A 312 -5.08 -12.55 -21.83
CA SER A 312 -4.02 -12.13 -20.90
C SER A 312 -3.32 -10.83 -21.32
N TRP A 313 -3.20 -10.55 -22.61
CA TRP A 313 -2.57 -9.32 -23.10
C TRP A 313 -3.45 -8.07 -22.89
N VAL A 314 -4.78 -8.24 -22.80
CA VAL A 314 -5.72 -7.13 -22.54
C VAL A 314 -5.58 -6.62 -21.11
N TYR A 315 -5.12 -7.47 -20.18
CA TYR A 315 -4.80 -7.06 -18.80
C TYR A 315 -3.69 -6.00 -18.75
N PHE A 316 -2.76 -6.01 -19.72
CA PHE A 316 -1.59 -5.14 -19.73
C PHE A 316 -1.78 -3.84 -20.53
N LEU A 317 -2.99 -3.59 -21.04
CA LEU A 317 -3.37 -2.36 -21.76
C LEU A 317 -3.87 -1.27 -20.81
#